data_AF-A0A661B2T2-F1
#
_entry.id   AF-A0A661B2T2-F1
#
_cell.length_a   1.000
_cell.length_b   1.000
_cell.length_c   1.000
_cell.angle_alpha   90.00
_cell.angle_beta   90.00
_cell.angle_gamma   90.00
#
_symmetry.space_group_name_H-M   'P 1'
#
loop_
_entity.id
_entity.type
_entity.pdbx_description
1 polymer ?
#
loop_
_entity_poly.entity_id
_entity_poly.type
_entity_poly.pdbx_seq_one_letter_code
_entity_poly.pdbx_strand_id
1 'polypeptide(L)'
;MYCIIVAGGGHATPAFGNIASGNYSTVGGGYDNMATARDATVGGGDYNDVTGYGSTVAGGHDCDVAGNFSDIAGGLSNYVGGCDDSCSAILGGCADTIEGVYSSITGGYHNKVTGDTSLAFGANCVVSGDVSSAFGRSVSVSDDYVAAFFTDSYQGMVGINEP
;
A
#
# COMPACT_ATOMS: atom_id res chain seq x y z
N MET A 1 2.85 -29.64 9.81
CA MET A 1 4.19 -29.06 9.95
C MET A 1 4.27 -27.96 8.91
N TYR A 2 4.19 -26.70 9.31
CA TYR A 2 4.16 -25.56 8.39
C TYR A 2 5.52 -24.85 8.45
N CYS A 3 6.04 -24.47 7.29
CA CYS A 3 7.35 -23.86 7.15
C CYS A 3 7.24 -22.35 7.39
N ILE A 4 8.18 -21.78 8.14
CA ILE A 4 8.37 -20.34 8.35
C ILE A 4 9.77 -20.03 7.78
N ILE A 5 9.88 -19.01 6.94
CA ILE A 5 11.16 -18.59 6.37
C ILE A 5 11.51 -17.21 6.93
N VAL A 6 12.60 -17.15 7.69
CA VAL A 6 13.32 -15.90 7.96
C VAL A 6 14.67 -16.04 7.26
N ALA A 7 14.77 -15.51 6.03
CA ALA A 7 16.04 -15.47 5.33
C ALA A 7 16.82 -14.24 5.79
N GLY A 8 18.10 -14.41 6.13
CA GLY A 8 18.97 -13.31 6.57
C GLY A 8 19.39 -12.41 5.41
N GLY A 9 19.40 -11.09 5.65
CA GLY A 9 19.85 -10.09 4.68
C GLY A 9 21.07 -9.29 5.16
N GLY A 10 22.26 -9.67 4.72
CA GLY A 10 23.14 -8.74 3.98
C GLY A 10 23.79 -7.51 4.63
N HIS A 11 23.88 -7.32 5.95
CA HIS A 11 24.90 -6.43 6.55
C HIS A 11 25.20 -6.82 8.00
N ALA A 12 26.24 -7.64 8.21
CA ALA A 12 26.95 -7.98 9.45
C ALA A 12 26.33 -7.60 10.82
N THR A 13 25.05 -7.81 11.02
CA THR A 13 24.33 -7.61 12.29
C THR A 13 23.26 -8.71 12.39
N PRO A 14 23.04 -9.30 13.57
CA PRO A 14 21.91 -10.21 13.80
C PRO A 14 20.61 -9.52 13.37
N ALA A 15 19.68 -10.28 12.81
CA ALA A 15 18.31 -9.86 12.53
C ALA A 15 17.56 -9.53 13.83
N PHE A 16 17.93 -8.44 14.50
CA PHE A 16 17.23 -7.92 15.67
C PHE A 16 15.87 -7.40 15.19
N GLY A 17 14.79 -8.11 15.53
CA GLY A 17 13.42 -7.65 15.34
C GLY A 17 12.58 -8.36 14.26
N ASN A 18 13.17 -9.15 13.35
CA ASN A 18 12.35 -9.80 12.32
C ASN A 18 11.47 -10.92 12.91
N ILE A 19 10.16 -10.86 12.68
CA ILE A 19 9.17 -11.82 13.16
C ILE A 19 8.38 -12.37 11.99
N ALA A 20 8.52 -13.66 11.71
CA ALA A 20 7.62 -14.41 10.82
C ALA A 20 6.88 -15.45 11.68
N SER A 21 5.64 -15.18 12.07
CA SER A 21 4.89 -16.03 13.01
C SER A 21 3.60 -16.62 12.44
N GLY A 22 3.19 -16.18 11.26
CA GLY A 22 2.03 -16.72 10.57
C GLY A 22 2.31 -18.08 9.94
N ASN A 23 1.26 -18.89 9.72
CA ASN A 23 1.43 -20.12 8.96
C ASN A 23 1.87 -19.78 7.53
N TYR A 24 2.98 -20.37 7.06
CA TYR A 24 3.56 -20.08 5.74
C TYR A 24 4.04 -18.63 5.54
N SER A 25 4.18 -17.85 6.61
CA SER A 25 4.69 -16.48 6.48
C SER A 25 6.17 -16.45 6.12
N THR A 26 6.59 -15.41 5.39
CA THR A 26 7.97 -15.22 4.97
C THR A 26 8.47 -13.81 5.29
N VAL A 27 9.68 -13.71 5.85
CA VAL A 27 10.47 -12.46 5.90
C VAL A 27 11.79 -12.72 5.18
N GLY A 28 12.04 -11.99 4.08
CA GLY A 28 13.21 -12.19 3.21
C GLY A 28 14.52 -11.62 3.73
N GLY A 29 14.49 -10.70 4.70
CA GLY A 29 15.67 -10.08 5.33
C GLY A 29 15.37 -8.70 5.91
N GLY A 30 16.41 -7.92 6.24
CA GLY A 30 16.27 -6.53 6.72
C GLY A 30 16.18 -6.37 8.24
N TYR A 31 15.65 -5.24 8.70
CA TYR A 31 15.56 -4.85 10.11
C TYR A 31 14.11 -4.68 10.58
N ASP A 32 13.75 -5.30 11.71
CA ASP A 32 12.44 -5.15 12.38
C ASP A 32 11.19 -5.33 11.49
N ASN A 33 11.21 -6.34 10.61
CA ASN A 33 10.08 -6.67 9.76
C ASN A 33 9.19 -7.75 10.39
N MET A 34 7.88 -7.57 10.29
CA MET A 34 6.85 -8.43 10.86
C MET A 34 5.94 -9.01 9.77
N ALA A 35 5.81 -10.33 9.72
CA ALA A 35 4.86 -11.07 8.90
C ALA A 35 4.11 -12.06 9.80
N THR A 36 2.98 -11.62 10.36
CA THR A 36 2.32 -12.35 11.46
C THR A 36 1.04 -13.08 11.02
N ALA A 37 0.47 -12.71 9.87
CA ALA A 37 -0.67 -13.42 9.28
C ALA A 37 -0.26 -14.68 8.49
N ARG A 38 -1.23 -15.57 8.30
CA ARG A 38 -1.05 -16.72 7.43
C ARG A 38 -0.83 -16.26 5.98
N ASP A 39 0.13 -16.90 5.30
CA ASP A 39 0.53 -16.61 3.91
C ASP A 39 1.06 -15.16 3.70
N ALA A 40 1.36 -14.43 4.79
CA ALA A 40 1.91 -13.07 4.75
C ALA A 40 3.38 -13.06 4.33
N THR A 41 3.79 -12.07 3.53
CA THR A 41 5.16 -11.96 3.03
C THR A 41 5.72 -10.54 3.21
N VAL A 42 6.89 -10.43 3.81
CA VAL A 42 7.76 -9.26 3.71
C VAL A 42 9.01 -9.64 2.92
N GLY A 43 9.24 -9.02 1.77
CA GLY A 43 10.41 -9.31 0.94
C GLY A 43 11.74 -8.84 1.56
N GLY A 44 11.72 -7.77 2.35
CA GLY A 44 12.86 -7.20 3.07
C GLY A 44 12.63 -5.73 3.44
N GLY A 45 13.68 -4.98 3.77
CA GLY A 45 13.58 -3.56 4.15
C GLY A 45 13.62 -3.33 5.65
N ASP A 46 13.06 -2.22 6.13
CA ASP A 46 13.10 -1.83 7.54
C ASP A 46 11.70 -1.51 8.07
N TYR A 47 11.32 -2.03 9.24
CA TYR A 47 10.06 -1.71 9.94
C TYR A 47 8.77 -1.98 9.14
N ASN A 48 8.71 -3.01 8.29
CA ASN A 48 7.48 -3.35 7.57
C ASN A 48 6.62 -4.34 8.39
N ASP A 49 5.31 -4.16 8.44
CA ASP A 49 4.37 -5.05 9.12
C ASP A 49 3.29 -5.58 8.16
N VAL A 50 3.08 -6.89 8.18
CA VAL A 50 2.06 -7.57 7.36
C VAL A 50 1.24 -8.47 8.27
N THR A 51 0.04 -7.98 8.57
CA THR A 51 -0.96 -8.64 9.44
C THR A 51 -2.18 -9.12 8.65
N GLY A 52 -2.31 -8.76 7.37
CA GLY A 52 -3.33 -9.27 6.45
C GLY A 52 -3.04 -10.69 5.93
N TYR A 53 -4.08 -11.53 5.83
CA TYR A 53 -4.01 -12.87 5.24
C TYR A 53 -3.59 -12.81 3.77
N GLY A 54 -2.59 -13.60 3.37
CA GLY A 54 -2.13 -13.70 1.98
C GLY A 54 -1.63 -12.37 1.37
N SER A 55 -1.17 -11.46 2.23
CA SER A 55 -0.79 -10.09 1.87
C SER A 55 0.72 -9.92 1.77
N THR A 56 1.18 -8.89 1.06
CA THR A 56 2.61 -8.70 0.78
C THR A 56 3.08 -7.27 0.96
N VAL A 57 4.24 -7.10 1.59
CA VAL A 57 5.13 -5.95 1.38
C VAL A 57 6.36 -6.44 0.64
N ALA A 58 6.57 -6.03 -0.60
CA ALA A 58 7.73 -6.52 -1.37
C ALA A 58 9.07 -5.96 -0.84
N GLY A 59 9.05 -4.79 -0.21
CA GLY A 59 10.16 -4.18 0.52
C GLY A 59 9.90 -2.69 0.77
N GLY A 60 10.76 -2.00 1.51
CA GLY A 60 10.56 -0.56 1.80
C GLY A 60 10.92 -0.21 3.23
N HIS A 61 10.45 0.96 3.67
CA HIS A 61 10.60 1.40 5.05
C HIS A 61 9.23 1.76 5.62
N ASP A 62 8.87 1.20 6.79
CA ASP A 62 7.67 1.58 7.55
C ASP A 62 6.37 1.35 6.74
N CYS A 63 6.24 0.25 6.01
CA CYS A 63 4.99 -0.08 5.31
C CYS A 63 4.15 -1.08 6.11
N ASP A 64 2.84 -0.83 6.21
CA ASP A 64 1.90 -1.66 6.97
C ASP A 64 0.73 -2.14 6.10
N VAL A 65 0.51 -3.45 6.08
CA VAL A 65 -0.61 -4.09 5.37
C VAL A 65 -1.43 -4.93 6.34
N ALA A 66 -2.59 -4.40 6.70
CA ALA A 66 -3.57 -5.06 7.55
C ALA A 66 -4.75 -5.66 6.78
N GLY A 67 -5.06 -5.14 5.59
CA GLY A 67 -6.12 -5.67 4.74
C GLY A 67 -5.76 -7.03 4.15
N ASN A 68 -6.68 -8.00 4.16
CA ASN A 68 -6.44 -9.31 3.54
C ASN A 68 -6.28 -9.20 2.01
N PHE A 69 -5.44 -10.07 1.45
CA PHE A 69 -5.08 -10.13 0.03
C PHE A 69 -4.64 -8.78 -0.55
N SER A 70 -4.05 -7.93 0.28
CA SER A 70 -3.63 -6.60 -0.11
C SER A 70 -2.11 -6.51 -0.19
N ASP A 71 -1.60 -5.56 -0.96
CA ASP A 71 -0.18 -5.50 -1.26
C ASP A 71 0.38 -4.08 -1.29
N ILE A 72 1.61 -3.94 -0.80
CA ILE A 72 2.45 -2.76 -1.01
C ILE A 72 3.70 -3.21 -1.77
N ALA A 73 3.88 -2.73 -3.00
CA ALA A 73 5.07 -3.06 -3.79
C ALA A 73 6.34 -2.37 -3.26
N GLY A 74 6.17 -1.29 -2.49
CA GLY A 74 7.19 -0.73 -1.62
C GLY A 74 7.02 0.77 -1.35
N GLY A 75 8.10 1.44 -0.95
CA GLY A 75 8.09 2.88 -0.66
C GLY A 75 8.40 3.21 0.80
N LEU A 76 7.85 4.33 1.27
CA LEU A 76 8.08 4.86 2.62
C LEU A 76 6.75 5.21 3.30
N SER A 77 6.48 4.63 4.47
CA SER A 77 5.32 4.99 5.29
C SER A 77 3.98 4.80 4.57
N ASN A 78 3.81 3.70 3.84
CA ASN A 78 2.57 3.39 3.13
C ASN A 78 1.70 2.44 3.97
N TYR A 79 0.38 2.64 3.94
CA TYR A 79 -0.57 1.86 4.73
C TYR A 79 -1.72 1.34 3.86
N VAL A 80 -1.95 0.03 3.89
CA VAL A 80 -3.17 -0.57 3.35
C VAL A 80 -3.93 -1.23 4.50
N GLY A 81 -4.87 -0.47 5.03
CA GLY A 81 -5.85 -0.96 5.98
C GLY A 81 -7.04 -1.60 5.28
N GLY A 82 -7.85 -2.29 6.08
CA GLY A 82 -9.18 -2.70 5.68
C GLY A 82 -9.62 -4.00 6.36
N CYS A 83 -10.87 -4.34 6.12
CA CYS A 83 -11.55 -5.52 6.63
C CYS A 83 -11.10 -6.81 5.91
N ASP A 84 -11.70 -7.94 6.28
CA ASP A 84 -11.27 -9.28 5.88
C ASP A 84 -11.24 -9.56 4.35
N ASP A 85 -11.74 -8.65 3.51
CA ASP A 85 -11.82 -8.80 2.04
C ASP A 85 -11.25 -7.61 1.27
N SER A 86 -10.22 -6.95 1.81
CA SER A 86 -9.68 -5.67 1.30
C SER A 86 -9.22 -5.69 -0.17
N CYS A 87 -8.39 -6.66 -0.58
CA CYS A 87 -7.93 -6.80 -1.97
C CYS A 87 -7.44 -5.47 -2.61
N SER A 88 -6.67 -4.68 -1.85
CA SER A 88 -6.24 -3.33 -2.22
C SER A 88 -4.72 -3.26 -2.45
N ALA A 89 -4.24 -2.28 -3.21
CA ALA A 89 -2.81 -2.20 -3.52
C ALA A 89 -2.22 -0.79 -3.60
N ILE A 90 -1.04 -0.61 -3.00
CA ILE A 90 -0.18 0.56 -3.22
C ILE A 90 1.06 0.12 -4.00
N LEU A 91 1.25 0.68 -5.20
CA LEU A 91 2.37 0.28 -6.08
C LEU A 91 3.71 0.95 -5.72
N GLY A 92 3.71 1.91 -4.81
CA GLY A 92 4.89 2.67 -4.42
C GLY A 92 4.51 4.03 -3.84
N GLY A 93 5.50 4.89 -3.61
CA GLY A 93 5.26 6.25 -3.13
C GLY A 93 5.63 6.46 -1.66
N CYS A 94 5.11 7.53 -1.09
CA CYS A 94 5.40 7.91 0.29
C CYS A 94 4.15 8.44 0.99
N ALA A 95 3.88 7.95 2.20
CA ALA A 95 2.76 8.40 3.03
C ALA A 95 1.38 8.13 2.41
N ASP A 96 1.24 7.13 1.54
CA ASP A 96 -0.03 6.78 0.91
C ASP A 96 -0.87 5.84 1.81
N THR A 97 -2.19 6.00 1.80
CA THR A 97 -3.12 5.28 2.71
C THR A 97 -4.35 4.78 1.94
N ILE A 98 -4.62 3.47 2.01
CA ILE A 98 -5.89 2.89 1.56
C ILE A 98 -6.64 2.35 2.78
N GLU A 99 -7.90 2.72 2.93
CA GLU A 99 -8.84 2.16 3.92
C GLU A 99 -10.08 1.55 3.23
N GLY A 100 -10.32 1.88 1.95
CA GLY A 100 -11.39 1.30 1.14
C GLY A 100 -11.02 -0.06 0.54
N VAL A 101 -12.04 -0.86 0.25
CA VAL A 101 -11.92 -2.20 -0.35
C VAL A 101 -11.77 -2.09 -1.88
N TYR A 102 -11.08 -3.04 -2.50
CA TYR A 102 -10.83 -3.11 -3.95
C TYR A 102 -10.20 -1.85 -4.55
N SER A 103 -9.37 -1.16 -3.76
CA SER A 103 -8.88 0.16 -4.08
C SER A 103 -7.39 0.15 -4.41
N SER A 104 -6.93 1.20 -5.10
CA SER A 104 -5.53 1.29 -5.50
C SER A 104 -4.95 2.69 -5.42
N ILE A 105 -3.69 2.76 -4.99
CA ILE A 105 -2.86 3.95 -5.17
C ILE A 105 -1.68 3.53 -6.03
N THR A 106 -1.64 4.06 -7.24
CA THR A 106 -0.60 3.67 -8.22
C THR A 106 0.76 4.31 -7.93
N GLY A 107 0.81 5.22 -6.97
CA GLY A 107 2.00 5.85 -6.43
C GLY A 107 1.79 7.34 -6.18
N GLY A 108 2.73 7.95 -5.48
CA GLY A 108 2.64 9.36 -5.19
C GLY A 108 3.20 9.79 -3.85
N TYR A 109 2.64 10.88 -3.35
CA TYR A 109 2.91 11.38 -2.01
C TYR A 109 1.62 11.76 -1.29
N HIS A 110 1.35 11.09 -0.18
CA HIS A 110 0.30 11.48 0.75
C HIS A 110 -1.13 11.43 0.17
N ASN A 111 -1.43 10.39 -0.60
CA ASN A 111 -2.78 10.14 -1.09
C ASN A 111 -3.56 9.27 -0.10
N LYS A 112 -4.87 9.52 0.05
CA LYS A 112 -5.76 8.74 0.91
C LYS A 112 -7.00 8.29 0.16
N VAL A 113 -7.25 6.98 0.12
CA VAL A 113 -8.44 6.38 -0.52
C VAL A 113 -9.26 5.64 0.53
N THR A 114 -10.45 6.13 0.85
CA THR A 114 -11.40 5.52 1.79
C THR A 114 -12.67 4.99 1.12
N GLY A 115 -13.00 5.46 -0.08
CA GLY A 115 -14.11 4.91 -0.86
C GLY A 115 -13.75 3.56 -1.46
N ASP A 116 -14.74 2.69 -1.62
CA ASP A 116 -14.54 1.36 -2.18
C ASP A 116 -14.37 1.42 -3.70
N THR A 117 -13.66 0.45 -4.27
CA THR A 117 -13.40 0.33 -5.72
C THR A 117 -12.83 1.62 -6.32
N SER A 118 -11.93 2.28 -5.59
CA SER A 118 -11.47 3.63 -5.91
C SER A 118 -9.97 3.71 -6.20
N LEU A 119 -9.55 4.81 -6.83
CA LEU A 119 -8.17 4.98 -7.29
C LEU A 119 -7.62 6.37 -7.01
N ALA A 120 -6.35 6.45 -6.58
CA ALA A 120 -5.62 7.70 -6.55
C ALA A 120 -4.24 7.63 -7.21
N PHE A 121 -3.81 8.76 -7.74
CA PHE A 121 -2.46 8.99 -8.25
C PHE A 121 -2.05 10.45 -8.10
N GLY A 122 -0.80 10.67 -7.68
CA GLY A 122 -0.22 12.01 -7.59
C GLY A 122 0.08 12.41 -6.15
N ALA A 123 -0.35 13.59 -5.70
CA ALA A 123 0.02 14.07 -4.37
C ALA A 123 -1.12 14.76 -3.60
N ASN A 124 -1.31 14.40 -2.33
CA ASN A 124 -2.35 14.95 -1.47
C ASN A 124 -3.77 14.77 -2.05
N CYS A 125 -4.03 13.68 -2.76
CA CYS A 125 -5.36 13.35 -3.23
C CYS A 125 -6.16 12.63 -2.13
N VAL A 126 -7.45 12.94 -2.00
CA VAL A 126 -8.38 12.27 -1.07
C VAL A 126 -9.57 11.76 -1.85
N VAL A 127 -9.80 10.45 -1.84
CA VAL A 127 -10.93 9.80 -2.54
C VAL A 127 -11.78 9.07 -1.51
N SER A 128 -12.96 9.61 -1.26
CA SER A 128 -13.91 9.12 -0.24
C SER A 128 -15.25 8.67 -0.79
N GLY A 129 -15.60 9.08 -2.02
CA GLY A 129 -16.72 8.50 -2.75
C GLY A 129 -16.35 7.14 -3.33
N ASP A 130 -17.34 6.25 -3.44
CA ASP A 130 -17.16 4.92 -4.00
C ASP A 130 -17.03 4.98 -5.53
N VAL A 131 -16.36 3.99 -6.10
CA VAL A 131 -16.17 3.85 -7.56
C VAL A 131 -15.60 5.13 -8.19
N SER A 132 -14.64 5.75 -7.50
CA SER A 132 -14.16 7.08 -7.83
C SER A 132 -12.65 7.14 -8.03
N SER A 133 -12.18 8.17 -8.74
CA SER A 133 -10.76 8.35 -9.04
C SER A 133 -10.30 9.80 -8.91
N ALA A 134 -9.09 9.97 -8.37
CA ALA A 134 -8.39 11.24 -8.33
C ALA A 134 -6.98 11.13 -8.91
N PHE A 135 -6.67 11.99 -9.86
CA PHE A 135 -5.33 12.16 -10.41
C PHE A 135 -4.88 13.59 -10.12
N GLY A 136 -3.59 13.81 -9.89
CA GLY A 136 -3.01 15.17 -9.81
C GLY A 136 -2.57 15.58 -8.42
N ARG A 137 -2.76 16.85 -8.05
CA ARG A 137 -2.32 17.39 -6.76
C ARG A 137 -3.46 18.08 -6.01
N SER A 138 -3.63 17.73 -4.74
CA SER A 138 -4.64 18.30 -3.85
C SER A 138 -6.06 18.18 -4.43
N VAL A 139 -6.39 16.99 -4.94
CA VAL A 139 -7.71 16.67 -5.49
C VAL A 139 -8.52 15.94 -4.43
N SER A 140 -9.74 16.40 -4.16
CA SER A 140 -10.67 15.76 -3.23
C SER A 140 -11.91 15.31 -3.97
N VAL A 141 -12.26 14.03 -3.83
CA VAL A 141 -13.45 13.42 -4.42
C VAL A 141 -14.28 12.80 -3.30
N SER A 142 -15.50 13.30 -3.11
CA SER A 142 -16.41 12.85 -2.04
C SER A 142 -17.70 12.23 -2.56
N ASP A 143 -18.07 12.50 -3.81
CA ASP A 143 -19.24 11.91 -4.43
C ASP A 143 -18.86 10.60 -5.11
N ASP A 144 -19.80 9.66 -5.16
CA ASP A 144 -19.61 8.38 -5.83
C ASP A 144 -19.60 8.54 -7.35
N TYR A 145 -18.93 7.62 -8.04
CA TYR A 145 -18.85 7.58 -9.51
C TYR A 145 -18.20 8.82 -10.15
N VAL A 146 -17.20 9.40 -9.50
CA VAL A 146 -16.50 10.61 -9.97
C VAL A 146 -15.07 10.30 -10.41
N ALA A 147 -14.65 10.88 -11.53
CA ALA A 147 -13.25 10.93 -11.95
C ALA A 147 -12.76 12.38 -12.00
N ALA A 148 -11.82 12.74 -11.13
CA ALA A 148 -11.24 14.08 -11.05
C ALA A 148 -9.75 14.05 -11.40
N PHE A 149 -9.30 15.00 -12.22
CA PHE A 149 -7.90 15.03 -12.68
C PHE A 149 -7.11 16.22 -12.14
N PHE A 150 -7.76 17.30 -11.68
CA PHE A 150 -7.15 18.56 -11.26
C PHE A 150 -8.15 19.38 -10.45
N THR A 151 -7.69 20.41 -9.72
CA THR A 151 -8.57 21.40 -9.08
C THR A 151 -8.36 22.79 -9.67
N ASP A 152 -9.24 23.73 -9.35
CA ASP A 152 -9.10 25.14 -9.77
C ASP A 152 -7.77 25.77 -9.31
N SER A 153 -7.24 25.31 -8.17
CA SER A 153 -5.95 25.76 -7.64
C SER A 153 -4.75 25.10 -8.31
N TYR A 154 -4.96 23.96 -8.96
CA TYR A 154 -3.93 23.15 -9.60
C TYR A 154 -4.40 22.66 -10.96
N GLN A 155 -4.64 23.61 -11.87
CA GLN A 155 -5.14 23.33 -13.21
C GLN A 155 -4.12 22.50 -13.99
N GLY A 156 -4.50 21.29 -14.37
CA GLY A 156 -3.77 20.51 -15.35
C GLY A 156 -4.43 20.58 -16.71
N MET A 157 -3.75 19.96 -17.68
CA MET A 157 -4.20 19.92 -19.06
C MET A 157 -4.74 18.54 -19.36
N VAL A 158 -5.98 18.47 -19.85
CA VAL A 158 -6.52 17.26 -20.47
C VAL A 158 -6.24 17.37 -21.96
N GLY A 159 -5.25 16.61 -22.45
CA GLY A 159 -4.85 16.61 -23.85
C GLY A 159 -5.27 15.34 -24.58
N ILE A 160 -5.94 15.49 -25.72
CA ILE A 160 -5.76 14.58 -26.85
C ILE A 160 -4.51 15.09 -27.55
N ASN A 161 -3.45 14.29 -27.61
CA ASN A 161 -2.35 14.57 -28.53
C ASN A 161 -2.97 14.68 -29.93
N GLU A 162 -3.04 15.89 -30.47
CA GLU A 162 -3.22 16.06 -31.91
C GLU A 162 -1.93 15.53 -32.58
N PRO A 163 -2.04 14.88 -33.75
CA PRO A 163 -1.00 14.05 -34.35
C PRO A 163 0.33 14.78 -34.65
#